data_AF-A0AAU2NHP3-F1
#
_entry.id   AF-A0AAU2NHP3-F1
#
_cell.length_a   1.000
_cell.length_b   1.000
_cell.length_c   1.000
_cell.angle_alpha   90.00
_cell.angle_beta   90.00
_cell.angle_gamma   90.00
#
_symmetry.space_group_name_H-M   'P 1'
#
loop_
_entity.id
_entity.type
_entity.pdbx_description
1 polymer ?
#
loop_
_entity_poly.entity_id
_entity_poly.type
_entity_poly.pdbx_seq_one_letter_code
_entity_poly.pdbx_strand_id
1 'polypeptide(L)'
;MVALAEEQSASTSGLDRAGVLVRQITAALTAAGHSVAAAESLTGGRLCAQLAEAPGASAAFRGGLVAYATDLKEELLGVEGDLLARVGAVDPQVAARMAEGVRRLAHATYGVATTGVAGPAPQDGCDVGTVFVAVAGPRTTTAVRATPGSTARDGIQHAALLAALQLLRDELRPPG
;
A
#
# COMPACT_ATOMS: atom_id res chain seq x y z
N MET A 1 3.50 -19.87 41.23
CA MET A 1 3.49 -18.41 40.99
C MET A 1 4.18 -18.17 39.66
N VAL A 2 3.36 -17.79 38.67
CA VAL A 2 3.65 -17.38 37.27
C VAL A 2 4.37 -18.39 36.37
N ALA A 3 3.57 -19.00 35.49
CA ALA A 3 3.99 -19.78 34.34
C ALA A 3 4.77 -18.89 33.35
N LEU A 4 5.88 -19.43 32.85
CA LEU A 4 6.66 -18.84 31.77
C LEU A 4 5.81 -18.84 30.50
N ALA A 5 5.73 -17.68 29.86
CA ALA A 5 5.00 -17.46 28.63
C ALA A 5 5.56 -18.34 27.50
N GLU A 6 4.68 -19.16 26.91
CA GLU A 6 4.94 -19.79 25.62
C GLU A 6 4.87 -18.70 24.54
N GLU A 7 6.01 -18.36 23.94
CA GLU A 7 6.04 -17.65 22.66
C GLU A 7 5.42 -18.57 21.59
N GLN A 8 4.14 -18.35 21.30
CA GLN A 8 3.48 -18.98 20.18
C GLN A 8 4.04 -18.42 18.88
N SER A 9 4.96 -19.18 18.27
CA SER A 9 5.30 -19.03 16.86
C SER A 9 4.01 -19.20 16.06
N ALA A 10 3.45 -18.10 15.56
CA ALA A 10 2.28 -18.16 14.69
C ALA A 10 2.68 -18.93 13.42
N SER A 11 2.22 -20.18 13.32
CA SER A 11 2.42 -21.02 12.14
C SER A 11 1.93 -20.28 10.89
N THR A 12 2.79 -20.14 9.89
CA THR A 12 2.44 -19.60 8.58
C THR A 12 1.63 -20.59 7.72
N SER A 13 1.33 -21.79 8.23
CA SER A 13 0.58 -22.82 7.50
C SER A 13 -0.88 -22.39 7.31
N GLY A 14 -1.30 -22.14 6.05
CA GLY A 14 -2.69 -21.86 5.69
C GLY A 14 -3.00 -20.40 5.34
N LEU A 15 -2.01 -19.50 5.42
CA LEU A 15 -2.17 -18.12 4.95
C LEU A 15 -1.91 -18.03 3.45
N ASP A 16 -2.70 -17.19 2.76
CA ASP A 16 -2.38 -16.79 1.41
C ASP A 16 -1.15 -15.87 1.38
N ARG A 17 -0.70 -15.52 0.18
CA ARG A 17 0.50 -14.69 0.00
C ARG A 17 0.37 -13.32 0.66
N ALA A 18 -0.83 -12.72 0.64
CA ALA A 18 -1.06 -11.40 1.23
C ALA A 18 -0.96 -11.46 2.76
N GLY A 19 -1.58 -12.48 3.37
CA GLY A 19 -1.50 -12.72 4.81
C GLY A 19 -0.07 -12.97 5.31
N VAL A 20 0.75 -13.69 4.54
CA VAL A 20 2.18 -13.87 4.86
C VAL A 20 2.92 -12.53 4.83
N LEU A 21 2.72 -11.72 3.78
CA LEU A 21 3.39 -10.42 3.64
C LEU A 21 3.02 -9.45 4.77
N VAL A 22 1.74 -9.32 5.11
CA VAL A 22 1.33 -8.37 6.17
C VAL A 22 1.91 -8.78 7.52
N ARG A 23 1.93 -10.08 7.86
CA ARG A 23 2.56 -10.51 9.12
C ARG A 23 4.04 -10.14 9.19
N GLN A 24 4.78 -10.32 8.09
CA GLN A 24 6.18 -9.90 8.01
C GLN A 24 6.34 -8.38 8.18
N ILE A 25 5.49 -7.60 7.51
CA ILE A 25 5.47 -6.13 7.59
C ILE A 25 5.16 -5.66 9.00
N THR A 26 4.09 -6.18 9.62
CA THR A 26 3.69 -5.81 10.99
C THR A 26 4.78 -6.15 11.99
N ALA A 27 5.40 -7.33 11.89
CA ALA A 27 6.51 -7.71 12.77
C ALA A 27 7.71 -6.78 12.60
N ALA A 28 8.13 -6.50 11.36
CA ALA A 28 9.28 -5.63 11.07
C ALA A 28 9.05 -4.18 11.54
N LEU A 29 7.87 -3.62 11.27
CA LEU A 29 7.49 -2.27 11.72
C LEU A 29 7.45 -2.18 13.25
N THR A 30 6.80 -3.14 13.90
CA THR A 30 6.69 -3.17 15.37
C THR A 30 8.07 -3.27 16.03
N ALA A 31 8.94 -4.15 15.53
CA ALA A 31 10.31 -4.30 16.04
C ALA A 31 11.13 -3.02 15.90
N ALA A 32 10.88 -2.22 14.85
CA ALA A 32 11.55 -0.93 14.62
C ALA A 32 10.85 0.26 15.30
N GLY A 33 9.72 0.07 16.00
CA GLY A 33 8.90 1.18 16.51
C GLY A 33 8.35 2.09 15.40
N HIS A 34 8.21 1.55 14.19
CA HIS A 34 7.75 2.25 13.01
C HIS A 34 6.28 1.95 12.72
N SER A 35 5.67 2.78 11.89
CA SER A 35 4.27 2.61 11.50
C SER A 35 4.02 2.85 10.01
N VAL A 36 2.88 2.39 9.50
CA VAL A 36 2.45 2.53 8.11
C VAL A 36 1.01 3.02 7.99
N ALA A 37 0.74 3.79 6.94
CA ALA A 37 -0.60 4.16 6.48
C ALA A 37 -0.75 3.92 4.98
N ALA A 38 -1.99 3.78 4.49
CA ALA A 38 -2.27 3.41 3.10
C ALA A 38 -3.19 4.40 2.36
N ALA A 39 -2.80 4.83 1.16
CA ALA A 39 -3.62 5.58 0.22
C ALA A 39 -4.06 4.68 -0.92
N GLU A 40 -5.36 4.49 -1.08
CA GLU A 40 -5.91 3.58 -2.09
C GLU A 40 -6.72 4.33 -3.13
N SER A 41 -6.59 3.92 -4.38
CA SER A 41 -7.56 4.23 -5.42
C SER A 41 -8.14 2.92 -5.95
N LEU A 42 -7.50 2.28 -6.93
CA LEU A 42 -8.06 1.10 -7.59
C LEU A 42 -8.36 -0.09 -6.65
N THR A 43 -7.65 -0.23 -5.52
CA THR A 43 -7.84 -1.35 -4.57
C THR A 43 -9.02 -1.15 -3.63
N GLY A 44 -9.58 0.06 -3.54
CA GLY A 44 -10.88 0.32 -2.91
C GLY A 44 -11.00 -0.04 -1.42
N GLY A 45 -9.91 -0.02 -0.66
CA GLY A 45 -9.90 -0.35 0.78
C GLY A 45 -9.30 -1.71 1.11
N ARG A 46 -9.00 -2.55 0.10
CA ARG A 46 -8.46 -3.90 0.29
C ARG A 46 -7.06 -3.88 0.93
N LEU A 47 -6.24 -2.86 0.64
CA LEU A 47 -4.91 -2.76 1.24
C LEU A 47 -4.99 -2.40 2.73
N CYS A 48 -5.87 -1.46 3.10
CA CYS A 48 -6.15 -1.14 4.50
C CYS A 48 -6.70 -2.36 5.26
N ALA A 49 -7.68 -3.06 4.67
CA ALA A 49 -8.25 -4.26 5.26
C ALA A 49 -7.17 -5.31 5.52
N GLN A 50 -6.34 -5.60 4.51
CA GLN A 50 -5.28 -6.59 4.62
C GLN A 50 -4.24 -6.22 5.69
N LEU A 51 -3.85 -4.94 5.78
CA LEU A 51 -2.92 -4.45 6.81
C LEU A 51 -3.50 -4.56 8.22
N ALA A 52 -4.82 -4.37 8.37
CA ALA A 52 -5.52 -4.46 9.64
C ALA A 52 -5.75 -5.91 10.13
N GLU A 53 -5.72 -6.91 9.23
CA GLU A 53 -5.97 -8.33 9.57
C GLU A 53 -4.82 -9.00 10.33
N ALA A 54 -3.59 -8.45 10.29
CA ALA A 54 -2.48 -9.08 10.98
C ALA A 54 -2.61 -8.98 12.51
N PRO A 55 -2.30 -10.04 13.26
CA PRO A 55 -2.20 -9.95 14.71
C PRO A 55 -1.21 -8.85 15.12
N GLY A 56 -1.64 -7.99 16.04
CA GLY A 56 -0.85 -6.83 16.47
C GLY A 56 -0.84 -5.65 15.49
N ALA A 57 -1.69 -5.66 14.44
CA ALA A 57 -1.74 -4.58 13.45
C ALA A 57 -1.88 -3.18 14.07
N SER A 58 -2.60 -3.02 15.18
CA SER A 58 -2.76 -1.72 15.86
C SER A 58 -1.45 -1.08 16.34
N ALA A 59 -0.37 -1.86 16.51
CA ALA A 59 0.94 -1.33 16.87
C ALA A 59 1.67 -0.69 15.68
N ALA A 60 1.35 -1.10 14.45
CA ALA A 60 2.07 -0.70 13.24
C ALA A 60 1.20 0.05 12.21
N PHE A 61 -0.10 -0.27 12.09
CA PHE A 61 -0.99 0.32 11.10
C PHE A 61 -1.78 1.50 11.68
N ARG A 62 -1.62 2.69 11.08
CA ARG A 62 -2.24 3.94 11.53
C ARG A 62 -3.61 4.21 10.91
N GLY A 63 -3.95 3.48 9.85
CA GLY A 63 -5.15 3.72 9.05
C GLY A 63 -4.81 4.08 7.60
N GLY A 64 -5.78 4.62 6.88
CA GLY A 64 -5.61 4.96 5.48
C GLY A 64 -6.76 5.78 4.92
N LEU A 65 -6.64 6.10 3.64
CA LEU A 65 -7.60 6.88 2.88
C LEU A 65 -7.85 6.22 1.52
N VAL A 66 -9.12 6.08 1.15
CA VAL A 66 -9.52 5.70 -0.20
C VAL A 66 -9.81 6.97 -1.02
N ALA A 67 -8.81 7.45 -1.75
CA ALA A 67 -8.92 8.60 -2.67
C ALA A 67 -9.30 8.10 -4.07
N TYR A 68 -10.53 7.59 -4.20
CA TYR A 68 -10.99 6.96 -5.44
C TYR A 68 -11.13 7.98 -6.58
N ALA A 69 -11.74 9.12 -6.31
CA ALA A 69 -11.84 10.24 -7.24
C ALA A 69 -10.51 11.03 -7.34
N THR A 70 -10.29 11.69 -8.47
CA THR A 70 -9.01 12.39 -8.77
C THR A 70 -8.83 13.65 -7.92
N ASP A 71 -9.88 14.42 -7.73
CA ASP A 71 -9.94 15.59 -6.85
C ASP A 71 -9.54 15.26 -5.40
N LEU A 72 -10.00 14.12 -4.86
CA LEU A 72 -9.63 13.67 -3.52
C LEU A 72 -8.12 13.38 -3.36
N LYS A 73 -7.39 13.10 -4.46
CA LYS A 73 -5.94 12.94 -4.40
C LYS A 73 -5.25 14.28 -4.15
N GLU A 74 -5.78 15.36 -4.70
CA GLU A 74 -5.29 16.71 -4.44
C GLU A 74 -5.71 17.18 -3.05
N GLU A 75 -7.00 17.16 -2.75
CA GLU A 75 -7.55 17.75 -1.52
C GLU A 75 -7.05 17.08 -0.24
N LEU A 76 -6.94 15.74 -0.25
CA LEU A 76 -6.70 14.97 0.98
C LEU A 76 -5.29 14.39 1.06
N LEU A 77 -4.65 14.11 -0.08
CA LEU A 77 -3.28 13.58 -0.13
C LEU A 77 -2.24 14.64 -0.53
N GLY A 78 -2.68 15.82 -0.97
CA GLY A 78 -1.78 16.90 -1.38
C GLY A 78 -0.98 16.55 -2.63
N VAL A 79 -1.54 15.72 -3.54
CA VAL A 79 -0.97 15.56 -4.88
C VAL A 79 -1.18 16.87 -5.63
N GLU A 80 -0.14 17.40 -6.24
CA GLU A 80 -0.21 18.71 -6.88
C GLU A 80 -1.17 18.69 -8.09
N GLY A 81 -2.12 19.62 -8.15
CA GLY A 81 -3.11 19.69 -9.22
C GLY A 81 -2.49 19.89 -10.61
N ASP A 82 -1.35 20.59 -10.69
CA ASP A 82 -0.60 20.76 -11.94
C ASP A 82 0.04 19.44 -12.42
N LEU A 83 0.46 18.57 -11.50
CA LEU A 83 0.91 17.21 -11.82
C LEU A 83 -0.26 16.39 -12.37
N LEU A 84 -1.39 16.35 -11.65
CA LEU A 84 -2.58 15.62 -12.08
C LEU A 84 -3.07 16.06 -13.47
N ALA A 85 -3.05 17.37 -13.75
CA ALA A 85 -3.42 17.90 -15.06
C ALA A 85 -2.46 17.47 -16.19
N ARG A 86 -1.17 17.29 -15.89
CA ARG A 86 -0.16 16.91 -16.90
C ARG A 86 -0.10 15.42 -17.18
N VAL A 87 -0.15 14.58 -16.15
CA VAL A 87 0.11 13.13 -16.28
C VAL A 87 -1.10 12.25 -15.97
N GLY A 88 -2.19 12.84 -15.46
CA GLY A 88 -3.38 12.10 -15.03
C GLY A 88 -3.18 11.38 -13.68
N ALA A 89 -4.22 10.70 -13.20
CA ALA A 89 -4.21 10.04 -11.89
C ALA A 89 -3.42 8.72 -11.85
N VAL A 90 -3.10 8.14 -13.01
CA VAL A 90 -2.46 6.82 -13.16
C VAL A 90 -1.03 7.00 -13.65
N ASP A 91 -0.17 7.45 -12.76
CA ASP A 91 1.24 7.75 -13.04
C ASP A 91 2.12 7.41 -11.82
N PRO A 92 3.37 6.96 -11.99
CA PRO A 92 4.27 6.68 -10.87
C PRO A 92 4.54 7.89 -9.97
N GLN A 93 4.59 9.11 -10.52
CA GLN A 93 4.78 10.33 -9.74
C GLN A 93 3.56 10.59 -8.85
N VAL A 94 2.35 10.37 -9.37
CA VAL A 94 1.12 10.49 -8.58
C VAL A 94 1.07 9.42 -7.48
N ALA A 95 1.44 8.17 -7.79
CA ALA A 95 1.55 7.13 -6.76
C ALA A 95 2.52 7.53 -5.63
N ALA A 96 3.70 8.08 -5.98
CA ALA A 96 4.66 8.58 -5.01
C ALA A 96 4.08 9.69 -4.13
N ARG A 97 3.42 10.69 -4.73
CA ARG A 97 2.79 11.80 -3.99
C ARG A 97 1.66 11.33 -3.09
N MET A 98 0.86 10.36 -3.53
CA MET A 98 -0.17 9.72 -2.69
C MET A 98 0.45 9.03 -1.47
N ALA A 99 1.56 8.30 -1.65
CA ALA A 99 2.24 7.60 -0.56
C ALA A 99 2.82 8.60 0.46
N GLU A 100 3.46 9.66 -0.02
CA GLU A 100 3.97 10.74 0.85
C GLU A 100 2.84 11.49 1.56
N GLY A 101 1.74 11.75 0.85
CA GLY A 101 0.53 12.37 1.36
C GLY A 101 -0.05 11.62 2.54
N VAL A 102 -0.31 10.31 2.38
CA VAL A 102 -0.91 9.51 3.44
C VAL A 102 0.02 9.30 4.63
N ARG A 103 1.34 9.21 4.38
CA ARG A 103 2.36 9.17 5.42
C ARG A 103 2.25 10.41 6.32
N ARG A 104 2.17 11.60 5.71
CA ARG A 104 2.01 12.87 6.44
C ARG A 104 0.66 12.93 7.17
N LEU A 105 -0.43 12.64 6.46
CA LEU A 105 -1.80 12.71 6.97
C LEU A 105 -2.01 11.84 8.22
N ALA A 106 -1.48 10.62 8.23
CA ALA A 106 -1.66 9.66 9.32
C ALA A 106 -0.55 9.73 10.39
N HIS A 107 0.42 10.64 10.23
CA HIS A 107 1.64 10.72 11.04
C HIS A 107 2.37 9.37 11.12
N ALA A 108 2.41 8.64 10.00
CA ALA A 108 3.04 7.33 9.92
C ALA A 108 4.52 7.43 9.53
N THR A 109 5.31 6.42 9.86
CA THR A 109 6.71 6.35 9.40
C THR A 109 6.78 6.08 7.90
N TYR A 110 5.89 5.21 7.40
CA TYR A 110 5.75 4.82 6.01
C TYR A 110 4.36 5.15 5.49
N GLY A 111 4.27 5.50 4.21
CA GLY A 111 3.03 5.52 3.45
C GLY A 111 3.12 4.57 2.28
N VAL A 112 2.06 3.83 1.99
CA VAL A 112 1.94 2.98 0.81
C VAL A 112 0.77 3.47 -0.04
N ALA A 113 0.91 3.48 -1.36
CA ALA A 113 -0.14 3.94 -2.26
C ALA A 113 -0.39 3.01 -3.45
N THR A 114 -1.63 3.01 -3.93
CA THR A 114 -2.06 2.30 -5.14
C THR A 114 -2.88 3.23 -6.06
N THR A 115 -2.53 3.25 -7.35
CA THR A 115 -3.33 3.91 -8.41
C THR A 115 -3.27 3.10 -9.70
N GLY A 116 -4.34 3.13 -10.49
CA GLY A 116 -4.40 2.35 -11.72
C GLY A 116 -5.81 2.14 -12.27
N VAL A 117 -5.87 1.47 -13.42
CA VAL A 117 -7.11 1.16 -14.14
C VAL A 117 -7.44 -0.32 -13.97
N ALA A 118 -8.39 -0.62 -13.09
CA ALA A 118 -8.85 -2.00 -12.88
C ALA A 118 -9.85 -2.50 -13.95
N GLY A 119 -10.31 -1.63 -14.85
CA GLY A 119 -11.27 -1.95 -15.89
C GLY A 119 -12.75 -1.87 -15.45
N PRO A 120 -13.69 -2.23 -16.35
CA PRO A 120 -13.48 -3.00 -17.58
C PRO A 120 -13.04 -2.20 -18.81
N ALA A 121 -13.04 -0.87 -18.76
CA ALA A 121 -12.64 -0.01 -19.87
C ALA A 121 -11.39 0.83 -19.53
N PRO A 122 -10.61 1.28 -20.54
CA PRO A 122 -9.57 2.29 -20.35
C PRO A 122 -10.11 3.55 -19.68
N GLN A 123 -9.25 4.27 -18.98
CA GLN A 123 -9.60 5.52 -18.30
C GLN A 123 -8.49 6.56 -18.50
N ASP A 124 -8.85 7.78 -18.86
CA ASP A 124 -7.93 8.93 -18.99
C ASP A 124 -6.69 8.61 -19.87
N GLY A 125 -6.90 7.85 -20.95
CA GLY A 125 -5.83 7.42 -21.87
C GLY A 125 -4.97 6.25 -21.38
N CYS A 126 -5.26 5.69 -20.20
CA CYS A 126 -4.56 4.54 -19.63
C CYS A 126 -5.33 3.23 -19.89
N ASP A 127 -4.61 2.21 -20.38
CA ASP A 127 -5.16 0.88 -20.62
C ASP A 127 -5.52 0.16 -19.31
N VAL A 128 -6.53 -0.71 -19.40
CA VAL A 128 -6.88 -1.66 -18.33
C VAL A 128 -5.65 -2.48 -17.94
N GLY A 129 -5.39 -2.59 -16.64
CA GLY A 129 -4.22 -3.27 -16.10
C GLY A 129 -3.00 -2.36 -15.91
N THR A 130 -3.08 -1.08 -16.28
CA THR A 130 -2.06 -0.10 -15.89
C THR A 130 -2.17 0.18 -14.40
N VAL A 131 -1.14 -0.21 -13.63
CA VAL A 131 -1.12 -0.09 -12.17
C VAL A 131 0.24 0.42 -11.72
N PHE A 132 0.21 1.39 -10.81
CA PHE A 132 1.38 1.88 -10.09
C PHE A 132 1.16 1.74 -8.58
N VAL A 133 2.21 1.32 -7.89
CA VAL A 133 2.27 1.27 -6.43
C VAL A 133 3.50 2.01 -5.95
N ALA A 134 3.41 2.63 -4.78
CA ALA A 134 4.52 3.37 -4.22
C ALA A 134 4.63 3.18 -2.71
N VAL A 135 5.84 3.33 -2.19
CA VAL A 135 6.15 3.38 -0.77
C VAL A 135 6.99 4.61 -0.49
N ALA A 136 6.50 5.46 0.39
CA ALA A 136 7.23 6.60 0.95
C ALA A 136 7.74 6.21 2.33
N GLY A 137 9.05 6.05 2.48
CA GLY A 137 9.72 5.82 3.75
C GLY A 137 10.28 7.09 4.37
N PRO A 138 11.06 6.98 5.45
CA PRO A 138 11.67 8.12 6.12
C PRO A 138 12.78 8.79 5.30
N ARG A 139 13.39 8.08 4.34
CA ARG A 139 14.53 8.57 3.55
C ARG A 139 14.24 8.71 2.06
N THR A 140 13.42 7.82 1.52
CA THR A 140 13.21 7.66 0.08
C THR A 140 11.74 7.39 -0.20
N THR A 141 11.31 7.76 -1.40
CA THR A 141 10.02 7.35 -1.97
C THR A 141 10.29 6.55 -3.23
N THR A 142 9.77 5.33 -3.28
CA THR A 142 9.93 4.40 -4.41
C THR A 142 8.57 4.18 -5.03
N ALA A 143 8.45 4.33 -6.35
CA ALA A 143 7.24 3.99 -7.11
C ALA A 143 7.59 3.02 -8.24
N VAL A 144 6.76 1.99 -8.43
CA VAL A 144 6.98 0.96 -9.44
C VAL A 144 5.68 0.65 -10.19
N ARG A 145 5.83 0.24 -11.45
CA ARG A 145 4.72 -0.32 -12.23
C ARG A 145 4.48 -1.76 -11.78
N ALA A 146 3.26 -2.06 -11.33
CA ALA A 146 2.85 -3.43 -11.12
C ALA A 146 2.46 -4.07 -12.46
N THR A 147 2.71 -5.37 -12.62
CA THR A 147 2.31 -6.12 -13.82
C THR A 147 1.22 -7.11 -13.44
N PRO A 148 -0.06 -6.78 -13.68
CA PRO A 148 -1.14 -7.72 -13.42
C PRO A 148 -1.03 -8.92 -14.35
N GLY A 149 -1.11 -10.14 -13.80
CA GLY A 149 -1.21 -11.38 -14.58
C GLY A 149 -2.64 -11.69 -15.06
N SER A 150 -3.56 -10.72 -14.95
CA SER A 150 -4.98 -10.86 -15.24
C SER A 150 -5.52 -9.56 -15.83
N THR A 151 -6.51 -9.67 -16.72
CA THR A 151 -7.29 -8.55 -17.25
C THR A 151 -8.62 -8.37 -16.51
N ALA A 152 -8.97 -9.30 -15.62
CA ALA A 152 -10.18 -9.20 -14.80
C ALA A 152 -9.96 -8.22 -13.65
N ARG A 153 -10.98 -7.40 -13.37
CA ARG A 153 -10.94 -6.34 -12.34
C ARG A 153 -10.41 -6.83 -10.99
N ASP A 154 -10.96 -7.93 -10.48
CA ASP A 154 -10.54 -8.49 -9.19
C ASP A 154 -9.07 -8.93 -9.22
N GLY A 155 -8.64 -9.57 -10.32
CA GLY A 155 -7.24 -9.98 -10.51
C GLY A 155 -6.27 -8.80 -10.57
N ILE A 156 -6.65 -7.69 -11.21
CA ILE A 156 -5.85 -6.46 -11.27
C ILE A 156 -5.75 -5.83 -9.87
N GLN A 157 -6.86 -5.73 -9.15
CA GLN A 157 -6.88 -5.21 -7.78
C GLN A 157 -6.04 -6.07 -6.82
N HIS A 158 -6.14 -7.39 -6.93
CA HIS A 158 -5.35 -8.32 -6.11
C HIS A 158 -3.85 -8.23 -6.44
N ALA A 159 -3.49 -8.11 -7.72
CA ALA A 159 -2.10 -7.89 -8.13
C ALA A 159 -1.54 -6.56 -7.58
N ALA A 160 -2.35 -5.49 -7.61
CA ALA A 160 -1.96 -4.20 -7.02
C ALA A 160 -1.74 -4.30 -5.50
N LEU A 161 -2.63 -4.99 -4.79
CA LEU A 161 -2.50 -5.27 -3.35
C LEU A 161 -1.18 -6.00 -3.06
N LEU A 162 -0.92 -7.11 -3.75
CA LEU A 162 0.30 -7.89 -3.55
C LEU A 162 1.56 -7.09 -3.89
N ALA A 163 1.55 -6.31 -4.97
CA ALA A 163 2.69 -5.49 -5.37
C ALA A 163 3.01 -4.40 -4.33
N ALA A 164 1.98 -3.74 -3.78
CA ALA A 164 2.14 -2.72 -2.74
C ALA A 164 2.73 -3.32 -1.45
N LEU A 165 2.20 -4.45 -0.99
CA LEU A 165 2.70 -5.17 0.19
C LEU A 165 4.13 -5.67 -0.03
N GLN A 166 4.41 -6.21 -1.21
CA GLN A 166 5.72 -6.70 -1.58
C GLN A 166 6.77 -5.58 -1.57
N LEU A 167 6.46 -4.43 -2.18
CA LEU A 167 7.34 -3.26 -2.18
C LEU A 167 7.61 -2.74 -0.76
N LEU A 168 6.57 -2.63 0.08
CA LEU A 168 6.73 -2.21 1.47
C LEU A 168 7.62 -3.17 2.25
N ARG A 169 7.40 -4.48 2.11
CA ARG A 169 8.24 -5.47 2.77
C ARG A 169 9.71 -5.37 2.34
N ASP A 170 9.97 -5.07 1.07
CA ASP A 170 11.33 -4.92 0.56
C ASP A 170 12.02 -3.66 1.11
N GLU A 171 11.31 -2.54 1.21
CA GLU A 171 11.82 -1.29 1.82
C GLU A 171 12.12 -1.44 3.33
N LEU A 172 11.47 -2.39 4.00
CA LEU A 172 11.71 -2.67 5.42
C LEU A 172 12.93 -3.58 5.67
N ARG A 173 13.51 -4.19 4.64
CA ARG A 173 14.71 -5.01 4.81
C ARG A 173 15.93 -4.10 5.04
N PRO A 174 16.82 -4.45 5.98
CA PRO A 174 18.09 -3.74 6.11
C PRO A 174 18.87 -3.84 4.79
N PRO A 175 19.62 -2.79 4.39
CA PRO A 175 20.57 -2.92 3.29
C PRO A 175 21.57 -4.03 3.65
N GLY A 176 21.72 -4.99 2.73
CA GLY A 176 22.66 -6.11 2.86
C GLY A 176 24.11 -5.69 2.75
#